data_AF-A0A3D3Q8I7-F1
#
_entry.id   AF-A0A3D3Q8I7-F1
#
_cell.length_a   1.000
_cell.length_b   1.000
_cell.length_c   1.000
_cell.angle_alpha   90.00
_cell.angle_beta   90.00
_cell.angle_gamma   90.00
#
_symmetry.space_group_name_H-M   'P 1'
#
loop_
_entity.id
_entity.type
_entity.pdbx_description
1 polymer ?
#
loop_
_entity_poly.entity_id
_entity_poly.type
_entity_poly.pdbx_seq_one_letter_code
_entity_poly.pdbx_strand_id
1 'polypeptide(L)'
;MRRYLVSFSLAALIILIFPATALAASDPGLGGAGFFAVLAGTTVTNTGPSWITGQLGVAPGSAVTGFPPGTSGPQHLGDSVATTAQTNLTAA
;
A
#
# COMPACT_ATOMS: atom_id res chain seq x y z
N MET A 1 53.31 -11.15 -14.38
CA MET A 1 52.17 -11.94 -14.92
C MET A 1 51.46 -12.77 -13.86
N ARG A 2 52.15 -13.58 -13.03
CA ARG A 2 51.52 -14.45 -12.01
C ARG A 2 50.72 -13.73 -10.92
N ARG A 3 51.15 -12.54 -10.48
CA ARG A 3 50.44 -11.74 -9.46
C ARG A 3 49.11 -11.16 -9.96
N TYR A 4 49.04 -10.82 -11.25
CA TYR A 4 47.82 -10.31 -11.89
C TYR A 4 46.76 -11.41 -12.06
N LEU A 5 47.19 -12.66 -12.29
CA LEU A 5 46.29 -13.81 -12.40
C LEU A 5 45.58 -14.12 -11.07
N VAL A 6 46.29 -14.10 -9.93
CA VAL A 6 45.69 -14.37 -8.61
C VAL A 6 44.64 -13.32 -8.23
N SER A 7 44.92 -12.04 -8.50
CA SER A 7 43.95 -10.96 -8.25
C SER A 7 42.70 -11.08 -9.14
N PHE A 8 42.86 -11.50 -10.40
CA PHE A 8 41.74 -11.69 -11.33
C PHE A 8 40.84 -12.86 -10.90
N SER A 9 41.44 -13.97 -10.44
CA SER A 9 40.72 -15.14 -9.93
C SER A 9 39.94 -14.84 -8.65
N LEU A 10 40.48 -14.02 -7.75
CA LEU A 10 39.79 -13.63 -6.51
C LEU A 10 38.57 -12.74 -6.80
N ALA A 11 38.69 -11.79 -7.73
CA ALA A 11 37.58 -10.94 -8.14
C ALA A 11 36.44 -11.75 -8.80
N ALA A 12 36.78 -12.71 -9.66
CA ALA A 12 35.81 -13.60 -10.29
C ALA A 12 35.07 -14.50 -9.29
N LEU A 13 35.76 -14.98 -8.25
CA LEU A 13 35.17 -15.80 -7.19
C LEU A 13 34.17 -15.01 -6.33
N ILE A 14 34.44 -13.72 -6.06
CA ILE A 14 33.53 -12.83 -5.31
C ILE A 14 32.21 -12.62 -6.07
N ILE A 15 32.27 -12.46 -7.40
CA ILE A 15 31.08 -12.28 -8.26
C ILE A 15 30.21 -13.55 -8.29
N LEU A 16 30.82 -14.73 -8.17
CA LEU A 16 30.11 -16.02 -8.18
C LEU A 16 29.48 -16.37 -6.82
N ILE A 17 30.04 -15.90 -5.70
CA ILE A 17 29.54 -16.20 -4.34
C ILE A 17 28.41 -15.25 -3.92
N PHE A 18 28.41 -14.01 -4.43
CA PHE A 18 27.39 -13.01 -4.13
C PHE A 18 26.59 -12.68 -5.41
N PRO A 19 25.51 -13.41 -5.71
CA PRO A 19 24.65 -13.02 -6.82
C PRO A 19 24.08 -11.63 -6.52
N ALA A 20 24.48 -10.63 -7.33
CA ALA A 20 23.97 -9.27 -7.26
C ALA A 20 22.58 -9.19 -7.90
N THR A 21 21.58 -9.86 -7.30
CA THR A 21 20.18 -9.67 -7.71
C THR A 21 19.67 -8.37 -7.09
N ALA A 22 19.69 -7.28 -7.87
CA ALA A 22 19.00 -6.06 -7.49
C ALA A 22 17.50 -6.24 -7.71
N LEU A 23 16.75 -6.49 -6.65
CA LEU A 23 15.29 -6.42 -6.66
C LEU A 23 14.89 -4.96 -6.43
N ALA A 24 14.39 -4.29 -7.46
CA ALA A 24 13.76 -3.00 -7.31
C ALA A 24 12.33 -3.18 -6.78
N ALA A 25 11.91 -2.37 -5.81
CA ALA A 25 10.51 -2.31 -5.44
C ALA A 25 9.70 -1.70 -6.60
N SER A 26 8.60 -2.35 -6.97
CA SER A 26 7.60 -1.81 -7.89
C SER A 26 6.43 -1.24 -7.10
N ASP A 27 5.80 -0.18 -7.61
CA ASP A 27 4.55 0.35 -7.06
C ASP A 27 3.47 -0.76 -7.08
N PRO A 28 2.80 -1.05 -5.94
CA PRO A 28 1.74 -2.06 -5.89
C PRO A 28 0.51 -1.69 -6.72
N GLY A 29 0.36 -0.44 -7.16
CA GLY A 29 -0.72 -0.04 -8.07
C GLY A 29 -2.07 -0.02 -7.37
N LEU A 30 -2.21 0.79 -6.31
CA LEU A 30 -3.41 0.89 -5.46
C LEU A 30 -4.72 1.21 -6.20
N GLY A 31 -4.64 1.70 -7.44
CA GLY A 31 -5.80 2.03 -8.26
C GLY A 31 -6.80 2.92 -7.52
N GLY A 32 -8.08 2.54 -7.52
CA GLY A 32 -9.14 3.26 -6.83
C GLY A 32 -8.95 3.38 -5.30
N ALA A 33 -8.21 2.46 -4.66
CA ALA A 33 -7.93 2.52 -3.23
C ALA A 33 -7.02 3.72 -2.87
N GLY A 34 -6.18 4.17 -3.81
CA GLY A 34 -5.29 5.32 -3.61
C GLY A 34 -5.99 6.66 -3.37
N PHE A 35 -7.29 6.77 -3.66
CA PHE A 35 -8.08 7.98 -3.41
C PHE A 35 -8.72 8.03 -2.01
N PHE A 36 -8.57 6.96 -1.21
CA PHE A 36 -9.16 6.83 0.12
C PHE A 36 -8.10 7.01 1.19
N ALA A 37 -8.38 7.88 2.17
CA ALA A 37 -7.57 7.98 3.37
C ALA A 37 -7.92 6.87 4.38
N VAL A 38 -9.18 6.41 4.36
CA VAL A 38 -9.66 5.27 5.13
C VAL A 38 -10.54 4.43 4.23
N LEU A 39 -10.27 3.13 4.12
CA LEU A 39 -11.11 2.16 3.41
C LEU A 39 -11.28 0.92 4.30
N ALA A 40 -12.51 0.59 4.67
CA ALA A 40 -12.82 -0.51 5.58
C ALA A 40 -13.77 -1.55 4.96
N GLY A 41 -13.68 -2.79 5.43
CA GLY A 41 -14.54 -3.89 4.95
C GLY A 41 -15.99 -3.79 5.44
N THR A 42 -16.18 -3.52 6.73
CA THR A 42 -17.49 -3.66 7.40
C THR A 42 -17.94 -2.40 8.11
N THR A 43 -17.06 -1.77 8.90
CA THR A 43 -17.41 -0.61 9.72
C THR A 43 -16.18 0.25 9.99
N VAL A 44 -16.37 1.57 10.03
CA VAL A 44 -15.40 2.52 10.61
C VAL A 44 -15.98 3.08 11.92
N THR A 45 -15.21 3.02 13.00
CA THR A 45 -15.57 3.60 14.30
C THR A 45 -14.50 4.58 14.71
N ASN A 46 -14.91 5.82 14.98
CA ASN A 46 -14.04 6.87 15.49
C ASN A 46 -14.44 7.29 16.91
N THR A 47 -13.47 7.68 17.72
CA THR A 47 -13.70 8.28 19.03
C THR A 47 -12.86 9.54 19.15
N GLY A 48 -13.50 10.65 19.55
CA GLY A 48 -12.84 11.95 19.64
C GLY A 48 -12.67 12.67 18.28
N PRO A 49 -12.05 13.86 18.27
CA PRO A 49 -12.03 14.77 17.13
C PRO A 49 -10.93 14.44 16.12
N SER A 50 -11.06 13.30 15.44
CA SER A 50 -10.18 12.95 14.30
C SER A 50 -10.48 13.83 13.09
N TRP A 51 -9.45 14.23 12.35
CA TRP A 51 -9.59 15.01 11.12
C TRP A 51 -9.02 14.24 9.93
N ILE A 52 -9.88 13.76 9.04
CA ILE A 52 -9.50 13.04 7.82
C ILE A 52 -9.70 13.97 6.62
N THR A 53 -8.61 14.31 5.93
CA THR A 53 -8.67 15.18 4.74
C THR A 53 -9.11 14.44 3.47
N GLY A 54 -8.83 13.14 3.38
CA GLY A 54 -9.19 12.31 2.23
C GLY A 54 -10.55 11.63 2.37
N GLN A 55 -10.88 10.81 1.38
CA GLN A 55 -12.16 10.09 1.34
C GLN A 55 -12.17 8.95 2.36
N LEU A 56 -13.37 8.68 2.90
CA LEU A 56 -13.62 7.56 3.79
C LEU A 56 -14.55 6.58 3.07
N GLY A 57 -14.17 5.32 2.99
CA GLY A 57 -14.91 4.27 2.30
C GLY A 57 -15.20 3.07 3.18
N VAL A 58 -16.38 2.47 3.00
CA VAL A 58 -16.72 1.16 3.57
C VAL A 58 -17.40 0.32 2.50
N ALA A 59 -16.93 -0.89 2.27
CA ALA A 59 -17.57 -1.90 1.41
C ALA A 59 -17.00 -3.29 1.73
N PRO A 60 -17.80 -4.38 1.72
CA PRO A 60 -19.24 -4.45 1.40
C PRO A 60 -20.17 -3.92 2.51
N GLY A 61 -19.64 -3.60 3.71
CA GLY A 61 -20.43 -2.89 4.72
C GLY A 61 -20.73 -1.44 4.33
N SER A 62 -21.45 -0.73 5.19
CA SER A 62 -21.82 0.68 4.99
C SER A 62 -21.81 1.50 6.27
N ALA A 63 -21.36 0.92 7.39
CA ALA A 63 -21.47 1.56 8.70
C ALA A 63 -20.28 2.46 9.02
N VAL A 64 -20.56 3.68 9.46
CA VAL A 64 -19.58 4.63 10.00
C VAL A 64 -20.14 5.27 11.25
N THR A 65 -19.34 5.33 12.32
CA THR A 65 -19.74 5.93 13.60
C THR A 65 -18.63 6.85 14.14
N GLY A 66 -19.02 7.87 14.91
CA GLY A 66 -18.07 8.83 15.51
C GLY A 66 -17.65 10.00 14.62
N PHE A 67 -18.38 10.26 13.54
CA PHE A 67 -18.22 11.42 12.66
C PHE A 67 -19.57 12.15 12.59
N PRO A 68 -19.88 13.13 13.46
CA PRO A 68 -19.04 13.84 14.47
C PRO A 68 -18.81 13.09 15.81
N PRO A 69 -17.82 13.51 16.66
CA PRO A 69 -16.97 14.72 16.56
C PRO A 69 -15.81 14.61 15.56
N GLY A 70 -15.56 13.45 14.98
CA GLY A 70 -14.63 13.34 13.86
C GLY A 70 -15.13 14.08 12.61
N THR A 71 -14.22 14.51 11.76
CA THR A 71 -14.50 15.05 10.43
C THR A 71 -13.78 14.22 9.38
N SER A 72 -14.40 14.09 8.20
CA SER A 72 -13.81 13.41 7.05
C SER A 72 -14.09 14.19 5.77
N GLY A 73 -13.36 13.84 4.70
CA GLY A 73 -13.80 14.13 3.34
C GLY A 73 -15.05 13.32 2.96
N PRO A 74 -15.36 13.23 1.65
CA PRO A 74 -16.50 12.46 1.14
C PRO A 74 -16.53 11.04 1.70
N GLN A 75 -17.73 10.59 2.09
CA GLN A 75 -17.97 9.25 2.57
C GLN A 75 -18.63 8.39 1.49
N HIS A 76 -18.04 7.24 1.20
CA HIS A 76 -18.52 6.23 0.26
C HIS A 76 -18.95 4.98 1.02
N LEU A 77 -20.26 4.82 1.24
CA LEU A 77 -20.81 3.83 2.18
C LEU A 77 -21.59 2.75 1.43
N GLY A 78 -20.92 1.63 1.13
CA GLY A 78 -21.50 0.53 0.37
C GLY A 78 -21.79 0.85 -1.10
N ASP A 79 -21.20 1.91 -1.64
CA ASP A 79 -21.39 2.31 -3.04
C ASP A 79 -20.39 1.63 -3.99
N SER A 80 -20.57 1.88 -5.29
CA SER A 80 -19.70 1.32 -6.33
C SER A 80 -18.25 1.83 -6.24
N VAL A 81 -18.03 3.06 -5.76
CA VAL A 81 -16.68 3.64 -5.63
C VAL A 81 -15.91 2.91 -4.54
N ALA A 82 -16.50 2.72 -3.35
CA ALA A 82 -15.89 1.95 -2.27
C ALA A 82 -15.73 0.47 -2.64
N THR A 83 -16.69 -0.11 -3.36
CA THR A 83 -16.61 -1.50 -3.84
C THR A 83 -15.45 -1.69 -4.81
N THR A 84 -15.33 -0.81 -5.82
CA THR A 84 -14.20 -0.86 -6.75
C THR A 84 -12.86 -0.61 -6.04
N ALA A 85 -12.83 0.28 -5.05
CA ALA A 85 -11.64 0.51 -4.25
C ALA A 85 -11.20 -0.73 -3.47
N GLN A 86 -12.13 -1.50 -2.89
CA GLN A 86 -11.81 -2.76 -2.21
C GLN A 86 -11.28 -3.84 -3.15
N THR A 87 -11.85 -3.94 -4.36
CA THR A 87 -11.33 -4.84 -5.40
C THR A 87 -9.90 -4.47 -5.78
N ASN A 88 -9.61 -3.18 -5.96
CA ASN A 88 -8.27 -2.71 -6.28
C ASN A 88 -7.29 -2.93 -5.11
N LEU A 89 -7.73 -2.70 -3.86
CA LEU A 89 -6.92 -2.97 -2.66
C LEU A 89 -6.57 -4.45 -2.54
N THR A 90 -7.45 -5.35 -2.98
CA THR A 90 -7.16 -6.80 -2.97
C THR A 90 -6.14 -7.19 -4.05
N ALA A 91 -6.07 -6.43 -5.14
CA ALA A 91 -5.16 -6.69 -6.25
C ALA A 91 -3.76 -6.10 -6.07
N ALA A 92 -3.64 -5.05 -5.24
CA ALA A 92 -2.41 -4.35 -4.92
C ALA A 92 -1.58 -5.07 -3.85
#